data_AF-A0A2U1CDN7-F1
#
_entry.id   AF-A0A2U1CDN7-F1
#
_cell.length_a   1.000
_cell.length_b   1.000
_cell.length_c   1.000
_cell.angle_alpha   90.00
_cell.angle_beta   90.00
_cell.angle_gamma   90.00
#
_symmetry.space_group_name_H-M   'P 1'
#
loop_
_entity.id
_entity.type
_entity.pdbx_description
1 polymer ?
#
loop_
_entity_poly.entity_id
_entity_poly.type
_entity_poly.pdbx_seq_one_letter_code
_entity_poly.pdbx_strand_id
1 'polypeptide(L)'
;MSRSPRSGGLDWFRLPAALLVVANHTSPLLAFSPEADHVLTQIPARVAVPFFLSVSGYFLLPKAEREGRRAVCPFLRRTLLLYLCATLFYLPLQLYKGHRPGLLGALRGFARLTGLTTLLMDNDFLHFLAVVCLSLAAGALFCRFLRPRPSPAPARCWAEIDLSALRHNLGALRARIPPECALMAVVKADGYGHGAVQIARFCAGEGVGAFAVATVNEGATLRRAGIKGDILVLGRTFPPEFSEAHRRNLILTVADPVHAEELAAFGKSLRLHVAVDTGMHRLGFPSSEVDAVAAVYRAPRLRAEGLFTHLCAADSDTPSDRAFTHSQIDAFFALAANLKARGIDPGVLHIQASAGIYSCPALPCSLVRPGLALYGVGSSGLRPVLTLKCRVAAIHVLAPGDTAGYGRTFTASRPTRLAVLSIGYADGFPRALGGRGHALIAGKSAPIVGRVCMDQTLCDVTAIPAAVPRCEAVLIGSGLDAAAVAGAAETIPNELLSRLGVRVQRVHRMPS
;
A
#
# COMPACT_ATOMS: atom_id res chain seq x y z
N MET A 1 4.73 24.80 5.08
CA MET A 1 5.74 24.16 5.97
C MET A 1 5.05 23.10 6.81
N SER A 2 5.03 21.85 6.33
CA SER A 2 4.42 20.72 7.02
C SER A 2 5.35 20.20 8.11
N ARG A 3 4.94 20.29 9.38
CA ARG A 3 5.61 19.60 10.47
C ARG A 3 5.61 18.10 10.16
N SER A 4 6.78 17.50 10.05
CA SER A 4 6.95 16.06 10.00
C SER A 4 6.26 15.43 11.22
N PRO A 5 5.73 14.20 11.11
CA PRO A 5 5.25 13.51 12.30
C PRO A 5 6.46 13.35 13.21
N ARG A 6 6.45 14.01 14.38
CA ARG A 6 7.45 13.82 15.42
C ARG A 6 7.50 12.32 15.69
N SER A 7 8.60 11.69 15.29
CA SER A 7 8.94 10.33 15.68
C SER A 7 9.22 10.37 17.18
N GLY A 8 8.15 10.36 18.00
CA GLY A 8 8.22 10.69 19.42
C GLY A 8 9.19 9.81 20.20
N GLY A 9 9.43 8.57 19.76
CA GLY A 9 10.45 7.70 20.36
C GLY A 9 11.90 8.05 19.99
N LEU A 10 12.13 8.70 18.84
CA LEU A 10 13.46 8.96 18.28
C LEU A 10 14.19 10.10 19.01
N ASP A 11 13.43 11.07 19.50
CA ASP A 11 13.99 12.21 20.25
C ASP A 11 14.51 11.78 21.63
N TRP A 12 13.95 10.74 22.24
CA TRP A 12 14.43 10.18 23.51
C TRP A 12 15.78 9.47 23.41
N PHE A 13 16.16 8.95 22.23
CA PHE A 13 17.44 8.25 22.05
C PHE A 13 18.63 9.19 21.82
N ARG A 14 18.37 10.44 21.42
CA ARG A 14 19.43 11.39 21.06
C ARG A 14 20.26 11.82 22.26
N LEU A 15 19.63 12.03 23.42
CA LEU A 15 20.32 12.48 24.63
C LEU A 15 21.25 11.40 25.21
N PRO A 16 20.80 10.13 25.40
CA PRO A 16 21.70 9.08 25.86
C PRO A 16 22.79 8.75 24.83
N ALA A 17 22.49 8.77 23.52
CA ALA A 17 23.50 8.55 22.48
C ALA A 17 24.59 9.63 22.50
N ALA A 18 24.22 10.90 22.66
CA ALA A 18 25.18 12.01 22.75
C ALA A 18 26.07 11.88 23.99
N LEU A 19 25.51 11.52 25.15
CA LEU A 19 26.27 11.29 26.38
C LEU A 19 27.27 10.14 26.23
N LEU A 20 26.87 9.03 25.59
CA LEU A 20 27.76 7.89 25.34
C LEU A 20 28.90 8.24 24.37
N VAL A 21 28.62 9.03 23.34
CA VAL A 21 29.65 9.53 22.40
C VAL A 21 30.63 10.44 23.11
N VAL A 22 30.14 11.41 23.89
CA VAL A 22 31.00 12.31 24.67
C VAL A 22 31.88 11.52 25.63
N ALA A 23 31.31 10.61 26.42
CA ALA A 23 32.03 9.76 27.36
C ALA A 23 33.13 8.92 26.70
N ASN A 24 32.86 8.38 25.49
CA ASN A 24 33.85 7.58 24.77
C ASN A 24 35.00 8.42 24.17
N HIS A 25 34.73 9.68 23.82
CA HIS A 25 35.73 10.59 23.25
C HIS A 25 36.50 11.41 24.28
N THR A 26 36.03 11.50 25.52
CA THR A 26 36.73 12.18 26.63
C THR A 26 37.63 11.24 27.44
N SER A 27 37.70 9.96 27.09
CA SER A 27 38.59 8.97 27.72
C SER A 27 40.03 9.04 27.16
N PRO A 28 41.08 8.87 27.99
CA PRO A 28 41.02 8.70 29.44
C PRO A 28 41.06 10.03 30.20
N LEU A 29 40.24 10.18 31.25
CA LEU A 29 40.25 11.31 32.19
C LEU A 29 41.28 11.15 33.32
N LEU A 30 42.35 10.39 33.07
CA LEU A 30 43.39 10.06 34.06
C LEU A 30 44.11 11.29 34.63
N ALA A 31 44.08 12.43 33.92
CA ALA A 31 44.61 13.71 34.41
C ALA A 31 43.76 14.36 35.52
N PHE A 32 42.50 13.93 35.69
CA PHE A 32 41.58 14.45 36.72
C PHE A 32 41.43 13.49 37.90
N SER A 33 41.03 12.23 37.67
CA SER A 33 40.96 11.19 38.69
C SER A 33 40.77 9.81 38.03
N PRO A 34 41.44 8.76 38.52
CA PRO A 34 41.20 7.39 38.08
C PRO A 34 39.74 6.93 38.28
N GLU A 35 39.11 7.34 39.38
CA GLU A 35 37.71 7.05 39.68
C GLU A 35 36.78 7.78 38.72
N ALA A 36 37.07 9.05 38.39
CA ALA A 36 36.31 9.82 37.41
C ALA A 36 36.41 9.22 36.00
N ASP A 37 37.58 8.76 35.58
CA ASP A 37 37.74 8.04 34.32
C ASP A 37 36.92 6.75 34.29
N HIS A 38 36.96 5.98 35.38
CA HIS A 38 36.20 4.74 35.48
C HIS A 38 34.69 4.96 35.38
N VAL A 39 34.15 5.93 36.13
CA VAL A 39 32.71 6.19 36.22
C VAL A 39 32.17 6.93 34.99
N LEU A 40 32.89 7.94 34.50
CA LEU A 40 32.38 8.84 33.47
C LEU A 40 32.73 8.41 32.05
N THR A 41 33.74 7.54 31.87
CA THR A 41 34.15 7.10 30.53
C THR A 41 34.09 5.59 30.36
N GLN A 42 34.73 4.81 31.25
CA GLN A 42 34.87 3.37 31.05
C GLN A 42 33.54 2.61 31.20
N ILE A 43 32.72 2.93 32.21
CA ILE A 43 31.39 2.34 32.39
C ILE A 43 30.47 2.71 31.20
N PRO A 44 30.30 3.99 30.82
CA PRO A 44 29.51 4.37 29.65
C PRO A 44 29.99 3.74 28.34
N ALA A 45 31.30 3.65 28.10
CA ALA A 45 31.86 3.01 26.91
C ALA A 45 31.47 1.52 26.80
N ARG A 46 31.39 0.80 27.93
CA ARG A 46 30.93 -0.60 27.99
C ARG A 46 29.42 -0.74 27.73
N VAL A 47 28.62 0.29 28.00
CA VAL A 47 27.16 0.31 27.76
C VAL A 47 26.80 0.82 26.36
N ALA A 48 27.71 1.54 25.70
CA ALA A 48 27.46 2.15 24.39
C ALA A 48 27.11 1.12 23.31
N VAL A 49 27.89 0.04 23.18
CA VAL A 49 27.66 -1.00 22.17
C VAL A 49 26.30 -1.72 22.38
N PRO A 50 25.97 -2.20 23.60
CA PRO A 50 24.62 -2.67 23.95
C PRO A 50 23.49 -1.70 23.57
N PHE A 51 23.66 -0.42 23.90
CA PHE A 51 22.68 0.62 23.64
C PHE A 51 22.45 0.78 22.13
N PHE A 52 23.51 0.94 21.34
CA PHE A 52 23.41 1.10 19.89
C PHE A 52 22.84 -0.14 19.18
N LEU A 53 23.14 -1.36 19.67
CA LEU A 53 22.52 -2.59 19.18
C LEU A 53 21.02 -2.63 19.48
N SER A 54 20.60 -2.23 20.68
CA SER A 54 19.17 -2.18 21.05
C SER A 54 18.38 -1.18 20.19
N VAL A 55 18.95 0.02 19.97
CA VAL A 55 18.35 1.06 19.13
C VAL A 55 18.28 0.62 17.68
N SER A 56 19.33 -0.03 17.17
CA SER A 56 19.30 -0.63 15.83
C SER A 56 18.19 -1.69 15.72
N GLY A 57 18.07 -2.56 16.73
CA GLY A 57 17.00 -3.54 16.85
C GLY A 57 15.60 -2.91 16.78
N TYR A 58 15.37 -1.80 17.49
CA TYR A 58 14.10 -1.07 17.45
C TYR A 58 13.70 -0.62 16.04
N PHE A 59 14.66 -0.24 15.17
CA PHE A 59 14.37 0.11 13.78
C PHE A 59 14.23 -1.10 12.85
N LEU A 60 14.92 -2.20 13.16
CA LEU A 60 14.94 -3.40 12.33
C LEU A 60 13.79 -4.34 12.58
N LEU A 61 13.38 -4.54 13.83
CA LEU A 61 12.35 -5.50 14.18
C LEU A 61 11.00 -5.20 13.50
N PRO A 62 10.48 -3.96 13.50
CA PRO A 62 9.26 -3.65 12.76
C PRO A 62 9.40 -3.84 11.24
N LYS A 63 10.63 -3.72 10.71
CA LYS A 63 10.89 -3.98 9.29
C LYS A 63 10.99 -5.48 9.00
N ALA A 64 11.63 -6.25 9.88
CA ALA A 64 11.76 -7.70 9.82
C ALA A 64 10.42 -8.42 10.00
N GLU A 65 9.55 -7.91 10.89
CA GLU A 65 8.17 -8.41 11.03
C GLU A 65 7.32 -8.14 9.79
N ARG A 66 7.55 -7.02 9.09
CA ARG A 66 6.81 -6.66 7.86
C ARG A 66 7.33 -7.32 6.58
N GLU A 67 8.64 -7.53 6.47
CA GLU A 67 9.31 -7.94 5.22
C GLU A 67 10.01 -9.32 5.35
N GLY A 68 9.90 -9.98 6.50
CA GLY A 68 10.50 -11.29 6.80
C GLY A 68 12.02 -11.26 7.02
N ARG A 69 12.63 -12.43 7.28
CA ARG A 69 14.07 -12.58 7.60
C ARG A 69 15.02 -12.04 6.51
N ARG A 70 14.55 -11.95 5.26
CA ARG A 70 15.33 -11.44 4.12
C ARG A 70 15.65 -9.94 4.23
N ALA A 71 14.83 -9.15 4.92
CA ALA A 71 15.08 -7.72 5.12
C ALA A 71 16.21 -7.42 6.13
N VAL A 72 16.56 -8.41 6.96
CA VAL A 72 17.58 -8.28 8.02
C VAL A 72 18.99 -8.52 7.46
N CYS A 73 19.13 -9.39 6.46
CA CYS A 73 20.43 -9.79 5.91
C CYS A 73 21.27 -8.63 5.34
N PRO A 74 20.71 -7.70 4.52
CA PRO A 74 21.48 -6.56 4.01
C PRO A 74 21.95 -5.60 5.11
N PHE A 75 21.13 -5.43 6.15
CA PHE A 75 21.51 -4.61 7.30
C PHE A 75 22.64 -5.26 8.08
N LEU A 76 22.51 -6.54 8.45
CA LEU A 76 23.56 -7.28 9.16
C LEU A 76 24.88 -7.25 8.40
N ARG A 77 24.84 -7.46 7.07
CA ARG A 77 26.03 -7.40 6.23
C ARG A 77 26.71 -6.02 6.25
N ARG A 78 25.92 -4.94 6.14
CA ARG A 78 26.46 -3.56 6.18
C ARG A 78 27.01 -3.21 7.55
N THR A 79 26.30 -3.57 8.61
CA THR A 79 26.73 -3.33 9.99
C THR A 79 28.01 -4.11 10.28
N LEU A 80 28.08 -5.40 9.92
CA LEU A 80 29.26 -6.23 10.11
C LEU A 80 30.47 -5.70 9.32
N LEU A 81 30.27 -5.23 8.08
CA LEU A 81 31.30 -4.57 7.29
C LEU A 81 31.79 -3.28 7.96
N LEU A 82 30.87 -2.45 8.47
CA LEU A 82 31.21 -1.21 9.16
C LEU A 82 32.03 -1.47 10.43
N TYR A 83 31.63 -2.47 11.23
CA TYR A 83 32.38 -2.89 12.42
C TYR A 83 33.75 -3.47 12.06
N LEU A 84 33.87 -4.27 10.99
CA LEU A 84 35.14 -4.79 10.52
C LEU A 84 36.08 -3.65 10.11
N CYS A 85 35.59 -2.68 9.32
CA CYS A 85 36.35 -1.51 8.92
C CYS A 85 36.77 -0.66 10.13
N ALA A 86 35.86 -0.41 11.08
CA ALA A 86 36.17 0.33 12.30
C ALA A 86 37.22 -0.39 13.17
N THR A 87 37.12 -1.72 13.26
CA THR A 87 38.09 -2.56 14.00
C THR A 87 39.47 -2.48 13.37
N LEU A 88 39.56 -2.63 12.04
CA LEU A 88 40.83 -2.51 11.30
C LEU A 88 41.46 -1.12 11.44
N PHE A 89 40.64 -0.07 11.52
CA PHE A 89 41.12 1.31 11.72
C PHE A 89 41.62 1.57 13.14
N TYR A 90 41.03 0.90 14.15
CA TYR A 90 41.42 1.05 15.56
C TYR A 90 42.57 0.13 16.00
N LEU A 91 42.82 -0.96 15.28
CA LEU A 91 43.84 -1.96 15.60
C LEU A 91 45.25 -1.35 15.75
N PRO A 92 45.72 -0.43 14.87
CA PRO A 92 47.03 0.21 15.02
C PRO A 92 47.10 1.13 16.25
N LEU A 93 45.99 1.76 16.62
CA LEU A 93 45.91 2.69 17.76
C LEU A 93 45.98 1.96 19.11
N GLN A 94 45.42 0.75 19.18
CA GLN A 94 45.54 -0.12 20.35
C GLN A 94 46.94 -0.71 20.51
N LEU A 95 47.59 -1.05 19.39
CA LEU A 95 49.00 -1.48 19.38
C LEU A 95 49.95 -0.32 19.78
N TYR A 96 49.64 0.91 19.36
CA TYR A 96 50.42 2.11 19.68
C TYR A 96 50.30 2.56 21.16
N LYS A 97 49.15 2.36 21.81
CA LYS A 97 48.89 2.76 23.21
C LYS A 97 49.58 1.90 24.28
N GLY A 98 50.42 0.92 23.90
CA GLY A 98 51.38 0.27 24.80
C GLY A 98 50.82 -0.19 26.15
N HIS A 99 49.82 -1.09 26.17
CA HIS A 99 49.42 -1.81 27.39
C HIS A 99 50.60 -2.64 27.92
N ARG A 100 51.43 -2.05 28.79
CA ARG A 100 52.52 -2.71 29.52
C ARG A 100 52.12 -3.03 30.97
N PRO A 101 52.61 -4.13 31.55
CA PRO A 101 52.12 -4.71 32.80
C PRO A 101 52.88 -4.12 34.01
N GLY A 102 52.31 -3.13 34.69
CA GLY A 102 53.00 -2.46 35.81
C GLY A 102 52.18 -2.26 37.09
N LEU A 103 50.85 -2.33 37.03
CA LEU A 103 49.98 -2.02 38.18
C LEU A 103 49.01 -3.17 38.54
N LEU A 104 49.28 -4.37 38.03
CA LEU A 104 48.53 -5.60 38.30
C LEU A 104 49.11 -6.39 39.49
N GLY A 105 50.28 -6.02 40.03
CA GLY A 105 50.95 -6.77 41.10
C GLY A 105 50.25 -6.68 42.45
N ALA A 106 49.78 -5.50 42.84
CA ALA A 106 49.14 -5.28 44.15
C ALA A 106 47.66 -5.71 44.17
N LEU A 107 46.93 -5.56 43.05
CA LEU A 107 45.51 -5.94 42.93
C LEU A 107 45.31 -7.45 42.66
N ARG A 108 46.28 -8.15 42.05
CA ARG A 108 46.26 -9.62 41.90
C ARG A 108 46.31 -10.35 43.24
N GLY A 109 46.89 -9.74 44.28
CA GLY A 109 46.92 -10.31 45.63
C GLY A 109 45.54 -10.38 46.27
N PHE A 110 44.74 -9.32 46.12
CA PHE A 110 43.41 -9.23 46.72
C PHE A 110 42.35 -10.01 45.93
N ALA A 111 42.44 -10.00 44.60
CA ALA A 111 41.45 -10.66 43.74
C ALA A 111 41.59 -12.20 43.67
N ARG A 112 42.78 -12.75 44.01
CA ARG A 112 42.97 -14.21 44.20
C ARG A 112 42.26 -14.75 45.45
N LEU A 113 41.97 -13.91 46.44
CA LEU A 113 41.29 -14.30 47.67
C LEU A 113 39.77 -14.43 47.51
N THR A 114 39.17 -13.85 46.47
CA THR A 114 37.71 -13.76 46.32
C THR A 114 37.13 -14.51 45.10
N GLY A 115 37.98 -15.08 44.22
CA GLY A 115 37.54 -15.98 43.15
C GLY A 115 36.72 -15.36 42.02
N LEU A 116 36.56 -14.04 41.95
CA LEU A 116 35.68 -13.33 41.01
C LEU A 116 36.42 -12.61 39.86
N THR A 117 37.70 -12.91 39.64
CA THR A 117 38.56 -12.22 38.67
C THR A 117 38.12 -12.36 37.22
N THR A 118 37.65 -13.54 36.82
CA THR A 118 37.35 -13.85 35.40
C THR A 118 36.06 -13.23 34.89
N LEU A 119 35.11 -12.91 35.77
CA LEU A 119 33.81 -12.39 35.35
C LEU A 119 33.78 -10.87 35.22
N LEU A 120 34.67 -10.12 35.87
CA LEU A 120 34.54 -8.65 35.97
C LEU A 120 35.70 -7.85 35.37
N MET A 121 36.90 -8.41 35.26
CA MET A 121 38.09 -7.62 34.92
C MET A 121 38.76 -7.97 33.59
N ASP A 122 38.64 -9.19 33.09
CA ASP A 122 39.24 -9.54 31.80
C ASP A 122 38.26 -9.21 30.66
N ASN A 123 38.72 -8.40 29.70
CA ASN A 123 38.10 -8.21 28.38
C ASN A 123 38.20 -9.51 27.56
N ASP A 124 37.67 -10.60 28.10
CA ASP A 124 37.70 -11.90 27.47
C ASP A 124 36.49 -12.08 26.56
N PHE A 125 36.65 -12.89 25.52
CA PHE A 125 35.65 -13.12 24.47
C PHE A 125 34.30 -13.57 25.06
N LEU A 126 34.32 -14.31 26.16
CA LEU A 126 33.14 -14.72 26.93
C LEU A 126 32.36 -13.55 27.54
N HIS A 127 33.04 -12.50 27.99
CA HIS A 127 32.41 -11.31 28.55
C HIS A 127 31.72 -10.49 27.45
N PHE A 128 32.40 -10.34 26.30
CA PHE A 128 31.79 -9.75 25.11
C PHE A 128 30.56 -10.53 24.65
N LEU A 129 30.65 -11.87 24.62
CA LEU A 129 29.53 -12.74 24.26
C LEU A 129 28.36 -12.62 25.25
N ALA A 130 28.65 -12.59 26.55
CA ALA A 130 27.64 -12.40 27.59
C ALA A 130 26.93 -11.04 27.46
N VAL A 131 27.67 -9.96 27.22
CA VAL A 131 27.12 -8.63 26.99
C VAL A 131 26.27 -8.58 25.72
N VAL A 132 26.71 -9.22 24.63
CA VAL A 132 25.92 -9.34 23.39
C VAL A 132 24.62 -10.13 23.65
N CYS A 133 24.70 -11.28 24.33
CA CYS A 133 23.54 -12.10 24.67
C CYS A 133 22.55 -11.35 25.57
N LEU A 134 23.03 -10.66 26.61
CA LEU A 134 22.22 -9.84 27.50
C LEU A 134 21.61 -8.64 26.77
N SER A 135 22.33 -8.02 25.84
CA SER A 135 21.82 -6.90 25.02
C SER A 135 20.75 -7.36 24.04
N LEU A 136 20.92 -8.55 23.44
CA LEU A 136 19.91 -9.17 22.58
C LEU A 136 18.67 -9.59 23.39
N ALA A 137 18.85 -10.14 24.59
CA ALA A 137 17.77 -10.52 25.49
C ALA A 137 16.99 -9.28 25.99
N ALA A 138 17.70 -8.24 26.43
CA ALA A 138 17.12 -6.96 26.82
C ALA A 138 16.43 -6.30 25.63
N GLY A 139 17.04 -6.31 24.44
CA GLY A 139 16.42 -5.83 23.20
C GLY A 139 15.14 -6.59 22.86
N ALA A 140 15.12 -7.92 22.99
CA ALA A 140 13.93 -8.73 22.77
C ALA A 140 12.82 -8.44 23.80
N LEU A 141 13.19 -8.27 25.08
CA LEU A 141 12.26 -7.90 26.15
C LEU A 141 11.69 -6.49 25.92
N PHE A 142 12.55 -5.53 25.57
CA PHE A 142 12.18 -4.14 25.29
C PHE A 142 11.28 -4.03 24.05
N CYS A 143 11.54 -4.83 23.01
CA CYS A 143 10.65 -4.95 21.84
C CYS A 143 9.29 -5.53 22.21
N ARG A 144 9.22 -6.42 23.21
CA ARG A 144 7.95 -6.98 23.71
C ARG A 144 7.11 -5.93 24.45
N PHE A 145 7.75 -4.99 25.17
CA PHE A 145 7.09 -3.87 25.86
C PHE A 145 6.77 -2.67 24.95
N LEU A 146 7.58 -2.42 23.92
CA LEU A 146 7.39 -1.36 22.92
C LEU A 146 6.74 -1.85 21.62
N ARG A 147 6.17 -3.08 21.60
CA ARG A 147 5.33 -3.50 20.47
C ARG A 147 4.35 -2.37 20.20
N PRO A 148 4.32 -1.81 18.98
CA PRO A 148 3.37 -0.76 18.67
C PRO A 148 2.00 -1.31 19.03
N ARG A 149 1.36 -0.71 20.03
CA ARG A 149 -0.02 -1.05 20.37
C ARG A 149 -0.80 -0.91 19.06
N PRO A 150 -1.67 -1.89 18.71
CA PRO A 150 -2.48 -1.75 17.52
C PRO A 150 -3.13 -0.36 17.57
N SER A 151 -2.95 0.43 16.51
CA SER A 151 -3.55 1.75 16.43
C SER A 151 -5.01 1.60 16.81
N PRO A 152 -5.53 2.42 17.75
CA PRO A 152 -6.91 2.29 18.18
C PRO A 152 -7.81 2.33 16.94
N ALA A 153 -8.82 1.46 16.93
CA ALA A 153 -9.76 1.40 15.82
C ALA A 153 -10.27 2.81 15.50
N PRO A 154 -10.41 3.19 14.22
CA PRO A 154 -10.75 4.56 13.87
C PRO A 154 -12.03 5.02 14.56
N ALA A 155 -12.01 6.25 15.09
CA ALA A 155 -13.07 6.75 15.96
C ALA A 155 -14.40 7.04 15.22
N ARG A 156 -14.36 7.21 13.89
CA ARG A 156 -15.50 7.65 13.07
C ARG A 156 -15.87 6.62 12.00
N CYS A 157 -15.24 6.68 10.83
CA CYS A 157 -15.50 5.79 9.69
C CYS A 157 -14.18 5.37 9.05
N TRP A 158 -14.11 4.13 8.57
CA TRP A 158 -12.92 3.57 7.96
C TRP A 158 -13.26 2.44 6.97
N ALA A 159 -12.33 2.19 6.06
CA ALA A 159 -12.34 1.04 5.17
C ALA A 159 -11.25 0.07 5.62
N GLU A 160 -11.64 -1.14 5.99
CA GLU A 160 -10.72 -2.25 6.25
C GLU A 160 -10.37 -2.90 4.92
N ILE A 161 -9.08 -3.03 4.62
CA ILE A 161 -8.56 -3.59 3.38
C ILE A 161 -7.88 -4.92 3.71
N ASP A 162 -8.48 -6.04 3.30
CA ASP A 162 -7.97 -7.38 3.56
C ASP A 162 -6.99 -7.82 2.46
N LEU A 163 -5.70 -7.78 2.77
CA LEU A 163 -4.66 -8.18 1.83
C LEU A 163 -4.61 -9.71 1.62
N SER A 164 -5.19 -10.50 2.51
CA SER A 164 -5.36 -11.95 2.32
C SER A 164 -6.38 -12.24 1.23
N ALA A 165 -7.50 -11.49 1.22
CA ALA A 165 -8.48 -11.54 0.14
C ALA A 165 -7.86 -11.09 -1.19
N LEU A 166 -7.03 -10.04 -1.18
CA LEU A 166 -6.31 -9.59 -2.37
C LEU A 166 -5.35 -10.66 -2.91
N ARG A 167 -4.58 -11.35 -2.04
CA ARG A 167 -3.73 -12.48 -2.43
C ARG A 167 -4.53 -13.61 -3.06
N HIS A 168 -5.66 -13.97 -2.43
CA HIS A 168 -6.57 -14.98 -2.98
C HIS A 168 -7.04 -14.59 -4.38
N ASN A 169 -7.47 -13.35 -4.58
CA ASN A 169 -7.93 -12.85 -5.88
C ASN A 169 -6.82 -12.87 -6.93
N LEU A 170 -5.59 -12.47 -6.57
CA LEU A 170 -4.43 -12.57 -7.46
C LEU A 170 -4.17 -14.02 -7.90
N GLY A 171 -4.25 -14.98 -6.98
CA GLY A 171 -4.13 -16.40 -7.29
C GLY A 171 -5.25 -16.90 -8.22
N ALA A 172 -6.50 -16.55 -7.91
CA ALA A 172 -7.66 -16.92 -8.73
C ALA A 172 -7.60 -16.33 -10.15
N LEU A 173 -7.08 -15.11 -10.30
CA LEU A 173 -6.89 -14.46 -11.60
C LEU A 173 -5.76 -15.12 -12.40
N ARG A 174 -4.63 -15.45 -11.76
CA ARG A 174 -3.52 -16.17 -12.40
C ARG A 174 -3.94 -17.54 -12.92
N ALA A 175 -4.78 -18.25 -12.17
CA ALA A 175 -5.28 -19.56 -12.58
C ALA A 175 -6.21 -19.52 -13.81
N ARG A 176 -6.73 -18.34 -14.19
CA ARG A 176 -7.63 -18.16 -15.34
C ARG A 176 -6.94 -17.69 -16.61
N ILE A 177 -5.70 -17.21 -16.52
CA ILE A 177 -4.97 -16.70 -17.68
C ILE A 177 -3.89 -17.69 -18.13
N PRO A 178 -3.48 -17.65 -19.41
CA PRO A 178 -2.37 -18.46 -19.88
C PRO A 178 -1.08 -18.20 -19.07
N PRO A 179 -0.21 -19.21 -18.86
CA PRO A 179 1.03 -19.06 -18.08
C PRO A 179 1.97 -17.95 -18.58
N GLU A 180 1.98 -17.69 -19.89
CA GLU A 180 2.75 -16.64 -20.55
C GLU A 180 2.12 -15.24 -20.44
N CYS A 181 0.87 -15.16 -19.99
CA CYS A 181 0.15 -13.91 -19.78
C CYS A 181 0.35 -13.41 -18.34
N ALA A 182 0.62 -12.11 -18.18
CA ALA A 182 0.81 -11.50 -16.88
C ALA A 182 -0.34 -10.56 -16.48
N LEU A 183 -0.50 -10.35 -15.17
CA LEU A 183 -1.45 -9.39 -14.63
C LEU A 183 -0.87 -7.97 -14.67
N MET A 184 -1.63 -7.02 -15.20
CA MET A 184 -1.44 -5.59 -15.01
C MET A 184 -2.46 -5.09 -13.99
N ALA A 185 -2.04 -4.87 -12.74
CA ALA A 185 -2.95 -4.43 -11.68
C ALA A 185 -3.46 -3.00 -11.94
N VAL A 186 -4.77 -2.84 -12.15
CA VAL A 186 -5.37 -1.52 -12.38
C VAL A 186 -5.64 -0.86 -11.04
N VAL A 187 -4.87 0.19 -10.72
CA VAL A 187 -4.86 0.87 -9.42
C VAL A 187 -5.20 2.37 -9.52
N LYS A 188 -5.85 2.78 -10.62
CA LYS A 188 -6.41 4.13 -10.79
C LYS A 188 -7.46 4.47 -9.73
N ALA A 189 -7.73 5.77 -9.55
CA ALA A 189 -8.67 6.30 -8.57
C ALA A 189 -8.38 5.77 -7.15
N ASP A 190 -7.12 5.94 -6.72
CA ASP A 190 -6.61 5.44 -5.44
C ASP A 190 -6.86 3.92 -5.21
N GLY A 191 -6.63 3.11 -6.24
CA GLY A 191 -6.89 1.67 -6.19
C GLY A 191 -8.38 1.37 -6.04
N TYR A 192 -9.24 2.03 -6.83
CA TYR A 192 -10.70 1.96 -6.67
C TYR A 192 -11.12 2.26 -5.22
N GLY A 193 -10.48 3.25 -4.59
CA GLY A 193 -10.71 3.64 -3.19
C GLY A 193 -10.07 2.75 -2.13
N HIS A 194 -9.23 1.76 -2.48
CA HIS A 194 -8.58 0.85 -1.52
C HIS A 194 -7.20 1.32 -1.03
N GLY A 195 -6.67 2.42 -1.58
CA GLY A 195 -5.33 2.93 -1.31
C GLY A 195 -4.30 2.42 -2.33
N ALA A 196 -4.06 3.17 -3.41
CA ALA A 196 -3.28 2.73 -4.56
C ALA A 196 -1.87 2.29 -4.19
N VAL A 197 -1.19 3.02 -3.30
CA VAL A 197 0.20 2.75 -2.93
C VAL A 197 0.34 1.40 -2.22
N GLN A 198 -0.52 1.13 -1.24
CA GLN A 198 -0.47 -0.09 -0.45
C GLN A 198 -0.88 -1.30 -1.30
N ILE A 199 -1.91 -1.16 -2.13
CA ILE A 199 -2.33 -2.20 -3.08
C ILE A 199 -1.19 -2.49 -4.07
N ALA A 200 -0.60 -1.46 -4.68
CA ALA A 200 0.48 -1.64 -5.65
C ALA A 200 1.73 -2.29 -5.01
N ARG A 201 2.10 -1.90 -3.79
CA ARG A 201 3.21 -2.52 -3.05
C ARG A 201 2.94 -3.99 -2.76
N PHE A 202 1.73 -4.31 -2.33
CA PHE A 202 1.34 -5.69 -2.06
C PHE A 202 1.39 -6.54 -3.33
N CYS A 203 0.74 -6.08 -4.40
CA CYS A 203 0.76 -6.74 -5.71
C CYS A 203 2.20 -6.93 -6.22
N ALA A 204 3.07 -5.92 -6.10
CA ALA A 204 4.48 -6.04 -6.46
C ALA A 204 5.21 -7.12 -5.65
N GLY A 205 4.95 -7.20 -4.33
CA GLY A 205 5.49 -8.25 -3.47
C GLY A 205 5.00 -9.65 -3.83
N GLU A 206 3.79 -9.76 -4.37
CA GLU A 206 3.21 -11.00 -4.89
C GLU A 206 3.64 -11.30 -6.34
N GLY A 207 4.57 -10.53 -6.93
CA GLY A 207 5.14 -10.77 -8.25
C GLY A 207 4.41 -10.08 -9.42
N VAL A 208 3.52 -9.12 -9.17
CA VAL A 208 2.91 -8.29 -10.24
C VAL A 208 3.91 -7.24 -10.71
N GLY A 209 4.32 -7.34 -11.97
CA GLY A 209 5.31 -6.46 -12.59
C GLY A 209 4.75 -5.24 -13.33
N ALA A 210 3.44 -5.18 -13.56
CA ALA A 210 2.80 -4.11 -14.34
C ALA A 210 1.59 -3.52 -13.62
N PHE A 211 1.40 -2.21 -13.77
CA PHE A 211 0.33 -1.43 -13.14
C PHE A 211 -0.31 -0.48 -14.14
N ALA A 212 -1.58 -0.16 -13.94
CA ALA A 212 -2.28 0.86 -14.71
C ALA A 212 -2.91 1.92 -13.81
N VAL A 213 -2.74 3.17 -14.21
CA VAL A 213 -3.28 4.38 -13.57
C VAL A 213 -4.03 5.23 -14.60
N ALA A 214 -4.84 6.19 -14.17
CA ALA A 214 -5.55 7.10 -15.07
C ALA A 214 -4.67 8.30 -15.48
N THR A 215 -3.80 8.79 -14.59
CA THR A 215 -3.06 10.05 -14.79
C THR A 215 -1.57 9.92 -14.47
N VAL A 216 -0.77 10.87 -14.99
CA VAL A 216 0.66 10.99 -14.66
C VAL A 216 0.87 11.19 -13.16
N ASN A 217 0.02 11.97 -12.49
CA ASN A 217 0.14 12.21 -11.04
C ASN A 217 -0.08 10.94 -10.20
N GLU A 218 -1.02 10.08 -10.59
CA GLU A 218 -1.19 8.77 -9.96
C GLU A 218 0.07 7.89 -10.16
N GLY A 219 0.61 7.85 -11.38
CA GLY A 219 1.85 7.13 -11.68
C GLY A 219 3.06 7.67 -10.91
N ALA A 220 3.20 8.99 -10.84
CA ALA A 220 4.23 9.66 -10.05
C ALA A 220 4.10 9.36 -8.55
N THR A 221 2.87 9.23 -8.04
CA THR A 221 2.61 8.81 -6.65
C THR A 221 3.14 7.40 -6.38
N LEU A 222 2.88 6.44 -7.27
CA LEU A 222 3.43 5.09 -7.16
C LEU A 222 4.96 5.06 -7.25
N ARG A 223 5.55 5.84 -8.17
CA ARG A 223 7.01 5.97 -8.30
C ARG A 223 7.67 6.53 -7.05
N ARG A 224 7.10 7.60 -6.47
CA ARG A 224 7.56 8.16 -5.17
C ARG A 224 7.45 7.15 -4.04
N ALA A 225 6.47 6.25 -4.10
CA ALA A 225 6.31 5.17 -3.13
C ALA A 225 7.26 3.98 -3.36
N GLY A 226 8.11 4.02 -4.39
CA GLY A 226 9.14 3.02 -4.66
C GLY A 226 8.74 1.91 -5.62
N ILE A 227 7.57 1.98 -6.27
CA ILE A 227 7.13 0.98 -7.26
C ILE A 227 8.04 1.02 -8.50
N LYS A 228 8.62 -0.14 -8.85
CA LYS A 228 9.63 -0.27 -9.92
C LYS A 228 9.10 -0.82 -11.24
N GLY A 229 8.04 -1.63 -11.20
CA GLY A 229 7.44 -2.25 -12.39
C GLY A 229 6.89 -1.25 -13.40
N ASP A 230 6.36 -1.74 -14.51
CA ASP A 230 5.77 -0.91 -15.54
C ASP A 230 4.50 -0.22 -15.04
N ILE A 231 4.34 1.05 -15.40
CA ILE A 231 3.17 1.85 -15.02
C ILE A 231 2.65 2.52 -16.28
N LEU A 232 1.52 2.02 -16.77
CA LEU A 232 0.78 2.58 -17.90
C LEU A 232 -0.22 3.64 -17.43
N VAL A 233 -0.15 4.83 -18.02
CA VAL A 233 -1.16 5.87 -17.92
C VAL A 233 -2.21 5.62 -19.01
N LEU A 234 -3.42 5.22 -18.61
CA LEU A 234 -4.51 4.86 -19.53
C LEU A 234 -5.17 6.06 -20.20
N GLY A 235 -5.11 7.24 -19.58
CA GLY A 235 -5.68 8.47 -20.12
C GLY A 235 -4.74 9.17 -21.10
N ARG A 236 -5.29 10.13 -21.85
CA ARG A 236 -4.48 11.11 -22.59
C ARG A 236 -3.64 11.91 -21.59
N THR A 237 -2.36 12.07 -21.89
CA THR A 237 -1.46 12.95 -21.15
C THR A 237 -1.29 14.24 -21.95
N PHE A 238 -1.26 15.40 -21.30
CA PHE A 238 -1.11 16.67 -22.00
C PHE A 238 0.35 17.15 -21.98
N PRO A 239 0.77 18.02 -22.93
CA PRO A 239 2.17 18.45 -23.06
C PRO A 239 2.87 18.93 -21.77
N PRO A 240 2.21 19.68 -20.86
CA PRO A 240 2.82 20.10 -19.60
C PRO A 240 3.27 18.93 -18.70
N GLU A 241 2.68 17.75 -18.87
CA GLU A 241 2.96 16.57 -18.03
C GLU A 241 4.03 15.63 -18.64
N PHE A 242 4.40 15.81 -19.92
CA PHE A 242 5.37 14.93 -20.61
C PHE A 242 6.73 14.86 -19.91
N SER A 243 7.19 16.00 -19.37
CA SER A 243 8.44 16.07 -18.62
C SER A 243 8.39 15.22 -17.34
N GLU A 244 7.27 15.22 -16.61
CA GLU A 244 7.11 14.38 -15.44
C GLU A 244 7.01 12.91 -15.81
N ALA A 245 6.21 12.58 -16.84
CA ALA A 245 6.09 11.22 -17.35
C ALA A 245 7.45 10.61 -17.75
N HIS A 246 8.26 11.37 -18.50
CA HIS A 246 9.62 10.98 -18.89
C HIS A 246 10.53 10.78 -17.67
N ARG A 247 10.61 11.76 -16.76
CA ARG A 247 11.45 11.67 -15.54
C ARG A 247 11.08 10.47 -14.66
N ARG A 248 9.81 10.10 -14.65
CA ARG A 248 9.27 9.00 -13.85
C ARG A 248 9.25 7.65 -14.58
N ASN A 249 9.72 7.60 -15.84
CA ASN A 249 9.69 6.40 -16.68
C ASN A 249 8.30 5.75 -16.67
N LEU A 250 7.26 6.55 -16.96
CA LEU A 250 5.91 6.08 -17.16
C LEU A 250 5.70 5.69 -18.62
N ILE A 251 4.81 4.72 -18.85
CA ILE A 251 4.34 4.35 -20.18
C ILE A 251 3.08 5.18 -20.45
N LEU A 252 3.03 5.89 -21.57
CA LEU A 252 1.89 6.73 -21.93
C LEU A 252 1.00 6.04 -22.98
N THR A 253 -0.30 6.30 -22.90
CA THR A 253 -1.23 5.90 -23.96
C THR A 253 -1.17 6.90 -25.11
N VAL A 254 -1.03 6.43 -26.35
CA VAL A 254 -1.25 7.27 -27.53
C VAL A 254 -2.74 7.23 -27.86
N ALA A 255 -3.38 8.39 -27.86
CA ALA A 255 -4.84 8.51 -27.82
C ALA A 255 -5.46 8.72 -29.20
N ASP A 256 -4.75 9.38 -30.10
CA ASP A 256 -5.17 9.74 -31.46
C ASP A 256 -3.95 10.30 -32.23
N PRO A 257 -4.07 10.57 -33.55
CA PRO A 257 -2.97 11.12 -34.35
C PRO A 257 -2.42 12.45 -33.80
N VAL A 258 -3.29 13.36 -33.35
CA VAL A 258 -2.85 14.66 -32.81
C VAL A 258 -2.02 14.47 -31.55
N HIS A 259 -2.40 13.53 -30.67
CA HIS A 259 -1.60 13.20 -29.49
C HIS A 259 -0.23 12.64 -29.88
N ALA A 260 -0.15 11.84 -30.94
CA ALA A 260 1.13 11.30 -31.41
C ALA A 260 2.08 12.43 -31.87
N GLU A 261 1.56 13.43 -32.57
CA GLU A 261 2.33 14.62 -32.99
C GLU A 261 2.82 15.43 -31.78
N GLU A 262 1.96 15.66 -30.78
CA GLU A 262 2.35 16.33 -29.53
C GLU A 262 3.45 15.56 -28.79
N LEU A 263 3.34 14.23 -28.68
CA LEU A 263 4.35 13.38 -28.06
C LEU A 263 5.68 13.42 -28.83
N ALA A 264 5.64 13.43 -30.16
CA ALA A 264 6.82 13.54 -31.00
C ALA A 264 7.51 14.90 -30.86
N ALA A 265 6.73 15.99 -30.74
CA ALA A 265 7.22 17.35 -30.56
C ALA A 265 7.94 17.58 -29.22
N PHE A 266 7.74 16.70 -28.21
CA PHE A 266 8.41 16.80 -26.92
C PHE A 266 9.95 16.67 -27.01
N GLY A 267 10.47 16.02 -28.05
CA GLY A 267 11.91 15.94 -28.32
C GLY A 267 12.73 15.00 -27.42
N LYS A 268 12.10 14.31 -26.45
CA LYS A 268 12.74 13.27 -25.61
C LYS A 268 12.07 11.92 -25.80
N SER A 269 12.76 10.86 -25.38
CA SER A 269 12.21 9.50 -25.52
C SER A 269 11.07 9.24 -24.54
N LEU A 270 9.96 8.70 -25.06
CA LEU A 270 8.78 8.31 -24.29
C LEU A 270 8.45 6.85 -24.58
N ARG A 271 8.08 6.09 -23.55
CA ARG A 271 7.56 4.72 -23.68
C ARG A 271 6.06 4.77 -23.88
N LEU A 272 5.53 4.04 -24.85
CA LEU A 272 4.16 4.22 -25.30
C LEU A 272 3.45 2.88 -25.51
N HIS A 273 2.17 2.82 -25.13
CA HIS A 273 1.24 1.84 -25.65
C HIS A 273 0.21 2.55 -26.54
N VAL A 274 -0.02 2.05 -27.75
CA VAL A 274 -0.97 2.65 -28.68
C VAL A 274 -2.37 2.11 -28.40
N ALA A 275 -3.32 3.00 -28.10
CA ALA A 275 -4.73 2.62 -27.98
C ALA A 275 -5.35 2.47 -29.37
N VAL A 276 -6.14 1.42 -29.55
CA VAL A 276 -6.93 1.17 -30.76
C VAL A 276 -8.40 1.23 -30.38
N ASP A 277 -9.15 2.04 -31.09
CA ASP A 277 -10.60 2.05 -31.02
C ASP A 277 -11.18 0.98 -31.94
N THR A 278 -11.74 -0.05 -31.32
CA THR A 278 -12.45 -1.14 -31.99
C THR A 278 -13.97 -1.04 -31.77
N GLY A 279 -14.49 0.13 -31.39
CA GLY A 279 -15.92 0.37 -31.18
C GLY A 279 -16.30 0.96 -29.81
N MET A 280 -15.34 1.35 -28.98
CA MET A 280 -15.64 2.07 -27.73
C MET A 280 -15.77 3.58 -27.96
N HIS A 281 -15.16 4.10 -29.03
CA HIS A 281 -15.26 5.51 -29.44
C HIS A 281 -14.91 6.50 -28.32
N ARG A 282 -13.91 6.13 -27.49
CA ARG A 282 -13.45 6.94 -26.34
C ARG A 282 -12.04 7.49 -26.55
N LEU A 283 -11.07 6.60 -26.72
CA LEU A 283 -9.67 6.92 -27.03
C LEU A 283 -9.15 5.80 -27.93
N GLY A 284 -8.21 6.14 -28.79
CA GLY A 284 -7.51 5.22 -29.67
C GLY A 284 -7.72 5.57 -31.14
N PHE A 285 -6.79 5.09 -31.97
CA PHE A 285 -6.90 5.17 -33.41
C PHE A 285 -8.00 4.20 -33.88
N PRO A 286 -8.86 4.59 -34.85
CA PRO A 286 -9.78 3.62 -35.46
C PRO A 286 -9.01 2.39 -35.95
N SER A 287 -9.54 1.19 -35.72
CA SER A 287 -8.86 -0.05 -36.13
C SER A 287 -8.65 -0.19 -37.64
N SER A 288 -9.31 0.65 -38.45
CA SER A 288 -9.07 0.78 -39.89
C SER A 288 -7.83 1.62 -40.24
N GLU A 289 -7.35 2.48 -39.35
CA GLU A 289 -6.23 3.42 -39.60
C GLU A 289 -4.86 2.81 -39.31
N VAL A 290 -4.55 1.71 -40.00
CA VAL A 290 -3.28 0.98 -39.82
C VAL A 290 -2.07 1.87 -40.11
N ASP A 291 -2.16 2.77 -41.10
CA ASP A 291 -1.07 3.69 -41.47
C ASP A 291 -0.75 4.69 -40.36
N ALA A 292 -1.77 5.25 -39.72
CA ALA A 292 -1.61 6.18 -38.61
C ALA A 292 -0.97 5.50 -37.41
N VAL A 293 -1.41 4.28 -37.07
CA VAL A 293 -0.77 3.48 -36.01
C VAL A 293 0.69 3.15 -36.37
N ALA A 294 0.95 2.71 -37.61
CA ALA A 294 2.30 2.39 -38.08
C ALA A 294 3.24 3.60 -38.02
N ALA A 295 2.75 4.82 -38.27
CA ALA A 295 3.52 6.05 -38.15
C ALA A 295 4.03 6.28 -36.72
N VAL A 296 3.21 5.97 -35.70
CA VAL A 296 3.63 6.05 -34.28
C VAL A 296 4.80 5.10 -33.98
N TYR A 297 4.74 3.87 -34.46
CA TYR A 297 5.81 2.88 -34.27
C TYR A 297 7.12 3.25 -34.97
N ARG A 298 7.05 3.99 -36.07
CA ARG A 298 8.22 4.45 -36.84
C ARG A 298 8.77 5.79 -36.35
N ALA A 299 8.01 6.52 -35.52
CA ALA A 299 8.40 7.85 -35.08
C ALA A 299 9.67 7.78 -34.20
N PRO A 300 10.70 8.59 -34.50
CA PRO A 300 11.93 8.59 -33.72
C PRO A 300 11.64 9.05 -32.28
N ARG A 301 12.35 8.46 -31.30
CA ARG A 301 12.22 8.71 -29.85
C ARG A 301 10.92 8.22 -29.22
N LEU A 302 9.86 7.98 -29.98
CA LEU A 302 8.65 7.31 -29.50
C LEU A 302 8.89 5.80 -29.45
N ARG A 303 9.05 5.26 -28.24
CA ARG A 303 9.20 3.81 -28.03
C ARG A 303 7.81 3.20 -27.87
N ALA A 304 7.13 3.01 -28.99
CA ALA A 304 5.90 2.21 -29.01
C ALA A 304 6.25 0.76 -28.72
N GLU A 305 5.80 0.26 -27.57
CA GLU A 305 6.15 -1.07 -27.04
C GLU A 305 4.91 -1.91 -26.70
N GLY A 306 3.71 -1.40 -26.99
CA GLY A 306 2.47 -2.15 -26.82
C GLY A 306 1.29 -1.60 -27.60
N LEU A 307 0.27 -2.43 -27.74
CA LEU A 307 -0.98 -2.16 -28.44
C LEU A 307 -2.14 -2.66 -27.59
N PHE A 308 -3.21 -1.87 -27.46
CA PHE A 308 -4.34 -2.29 -26.66
C PHE A 308 -5.67 -1.70 -27.09
N THR A 309 -6.76 -2.37 -26.69
CA THR A 309 -8.12 -1.85 -26.83
C THR A 309 -8.95 -2.12 -25.57
N HIS A 310 -10.15 -1.57 -25.52
CA HIS A 310 -11.14 -1.79 -24.48
C HIS A 310 -12.43 -2.36 -25.07
N LEU A 311 -12.86 -3.50 -24.53
CA LEU A 311 -14.13 -4.13 -24.88
C LEU A 311 -15.30 -3.37 -24.23
N CYS A 312 -16.39 -3.20 -24.99
CA CYS A 312 -17.55 -2.43 -24.56
C CYS A 312 -18.48 -3.20 -23.64
N ALA A 313 -18.76 -4.46 -23.98
CA ALA A 313 -19.85 -5.24 -23.37
C ALA A 313 -19.39 -6.65 -22.95
N ALA A 314 -18.11 -6.80 -22.57
CA ALA A 314 -17.58 -8.08 -22.12
C ALA A 314 -18.20 -8.57 -20.79
N ASP A 315 -18.95 -7.72 -20.09
CA ASP A 315 -19.74 -8.02 -18.89
C ASP A 315 -21.20 -8.39 -19.20
N SER A 316 -21.58 -8.45 -20.47
CA SER A 316 -22.93 -8.81 -20.92
C SER A 316 -22.93 -10.12 -21.72
N ASP A 317 -23.90 -10.99 -21.41
CA ASP A 317 -24.11 -12.28 -22.07
C ASP A 317 -25.25 -12.25 -23.10
N THR A 318 -25.69 -11.07 -23.56
CA THR A 318 -26.66 -11.05 -24.67
C THR A 318 -25.98 -11.52 -25.98
N PRO A 319 -26.69 -12.21 -26.89
CA PRO A 319 -26.10 -12.64 -28.16
C PRO A 319 -25.51 -11.49 -28.99
N SER A 320 -26.16 -10.33 -28.97
CA SER A 320 -25.69 -9.11 -29.65
C SER A 320 -24.37 -8.62 -29.05
N ASP A 321 -24.28 -8.55 -27.72
CA ASP A 321 -23.09 -8.06 -27.03
C ASP A 321 -21.90 -9.01 -27.17
N ARG A 322 -22.13 -10.32 -27.17
CA ARG A 322 -21.09 -11.31 -27.48
C ARG A 322 -20.58 -11.18 -28.91
N ALA A 323 -21.50 -11.05 -29.88
CA ALA A 323 -21.12 -10.87 -31.28
C ALA A 323 -20.32 -9.58 -31.49
N PHE A 324 -20.72 -8.49 -30.83
CA PHE A 324 -19.96 -7.24 -30.84
C PHE A 324 -18.59 -7.40 -30.19
N THR A 325 -18.51 -8.02 -29.01
CA THR A 325 -17.24 -8.28 -28.32
C THR A 325 -16.26 -9.08 -29.19
N HIS A 326 -16.75 -10.10 -29.91
CA HIS A 326 -15.93 -10.83 -30.87
C HIS A 326 -15.46 -9.97 -32.04
N SER A 327 -16.33 -9.14 -32.63
CA SER A 327 -15.92 -8.26 -33.73
C SER A 327 -14.86 -7.24 -33.29
N GLN A 328 -14.92 -6.76 -32.04
CA GLN A 328 -13.87 -5.90 -31.48
C GLN A 328 -12.52 -6.63 -31.39
N ILE A 329 -12.54 -7.89 -30.95
CA ILE A 329 -11.33 -8.73 -30.83
C ILE A 329 -10.73 -9.00 -32.21
N ASP A 330 -11.56 -9.35 -33.20
CA ASP A 330 -11.12 -9.63 -34.56
C ASP A 330 -10.50 -8.38 -35.20
N ALA A 331 -11.14 -7.23 -35.06
CA ALA A 331 -10.61 -5.96 -35.55
C ALA A 331 -9.26 -5.59 -34.93
N PHE A 332 -9.08 -5.84 -33.62
CA PHE A 332 -7.82 -5.61 -32.93
C PHE A 332 -6.69 -6.50 -33.49
N PHE A 333 -6.93 -7.81 -33.61
CA PHE A 333 -5.92 -8.74 -34.11
C PHE A 333 -5.63 -8.55 -35.61
N ALA A 334 -6.63 -8.15 -36.41
CA ALA A 334 -6.44 -7.79 -37.81
C ALA A 334 -5.48 -6.60 -37.95
N LEU A 335 -5.61 -5.55 -37.13
CA LEU A 335 -4.66 -4.43 -37.12
C LEU A 335 -3.27 -4.90 -36.69
N ALA A 336 -3.15 -5.69 -35.62
CA ALA A 336 -1.86 -6.20 -35.15
C ALA A 336 -1.16 -7.08 -36.20
N ALA A 337 -1.90 -7.91 -36.94
CA ALA A 337 -1.38 -8.71 -38.04
C ALA A 337 -0.90 -7.84 -39.21
N ASN A 338 -1.63 -6.77 -39.53
CA ASN A 338 -1.22 -5.82 -40.55
C ASN A 338 0.08 -5.08 -40.17
N LEU A 339 0.27 -4.71 -38.90
CA LEU A 339 1.54 -4.15 -38.43
C LEU A 339 2.70 -5.13 -38.64
N LYS A 340 2.50 -6.40 -38.25
CA LYS A 340 3.51 -7.47 -38.45
C LYS A 340 3.85 -7.69 -39.92
N ALA A 341 2.86 -7.71 -40.81
CA ALA A 341 3.07 -7.83 -42.26
C ALA A 341 3.91 -6.68 -42.85
N ARG A 342 3.93 -5.52 -42.17
CA ARG A 342 4.74 -4.35 -42.52
C ARG A 342 6.10 -4.32 -41.82
N GLY A 343 6.50 -5.41 -41.18
CA GLY A 343 7.76 -5.53 -40.42
C GLY A 343 7.77 -4.77 -39.10
N ILE A 344 6.60 -4.40 -38.56
CA ILE A 344 6.47 -3.70 -37.27
C ILE A 344 6.06 -4.72 -36.20
N ASP A 345 6.85 -4.83 -35.15
CA ASP A 345 6.47 -5.59 -33.96
C ASP A 345 5.50 -4.76 -33.09
N PRO A 346 4.24 -5.20 -32.90
CA PRO A 346 3.28 -4.49 -32.06
C PRO A 346 3.58 -4.62 -30.55
N GLY A 347 4.59 -5.42 -30.17
CA GLY A 347 5.03 -5.55 -28.79
C GLY A 347 3.97 -6.18 -27.88
N VAL A 348 3.79 -5.59 -26.70
CA VAL A 348 2.89 -6.10 -25.66
C VAL A 348 1.43 -5.89 -26.05
N LEU A 349 0.72 -6.98 -26.35
CA LEU A 349 -0.71 -6.95 -26.66
C LEU A 349 -1.55 -7.14 -25.39
N HIS A 350 -2.59 -6.31 -25.21
CA HIS A 350 -3.54 -6.52 -24.12
C HIS A 350 -4.95 -6.01 -24.40
N ILE A 351 -5.96 -6.86 -24.23
CA ILE A 351 -7.36 -6.53 -24.51
C ILE A 351 -8.20 -6.60 -23.23
N GLN A 352 -8.10 -7.71 -22.51
CA GLN A 352 -9.03 -8.09 -21.46
C GLN A 352 -8.87 -7.23 -20.19
N ALA A 353 -9.96 -6.59 -19.77
CA ALA A 353 -10.14 -6.09 -18.41
C ALA A 353 -10.79 -7.18 -17.53
N SER A 354 -11.29 -6.82 -16.33
CA SER A 354 -11.94 -7.78 -15.40
C SER A 354 -12.95 -8.70 -16.09
N ALA A 355 -13.94 -8.17 -16.82
CA ALA A 355 -14.99 -8.99 -17.42
C ALA A 355 -14.44 -9.91 -18.52
N GLY A 356 -13.59 -9.40 -19.41
CA GLY A 356 -12.98 -10.18 -20.49
C GLY A 356 -12.05 -11.30 -20.02
N ILE A 357 -11.53 -11.26 -18.78
CA ILE A 357 -10.79 -12.41 -18.20
C ILE A 357 -11.71 -13.61 -17.97
N TYR A 358 -13.02 -13.38 -17.80
CA TYR A 358 -14.00 -14.40 -17.45
C TYR A 358 -14.90 -14.80 -18.61
N SER A 359 -15.28 -13.84 -19.46
CA SER A 359 -16.24 -14.06 -20.54
C SER A 359 -15.60 -14.37 -21.89
N CYS A 360 -14.36 -13.92 -22.13
CA CYS A 360 -13.66 -14.19 -23.38
C CYS A 360 -12.85 -15.49 -23.30
N PRO A 361 -12.67 -16.20 -24.43
CA PRO A 361 -11.69 -17.29 -24.49
C PRO A 361 -10.27 -16.77 -24.21
N ALA A 362 -9.33 -17.67 -23.96
CA ALA A 362 -7.93 -17.30 -23.84
C ALA A 362 -7.47 -16.61 -25.14
N LEU A 363 -7.04 -15.34 -25.03
CA LEU A 363 -6.54 -14.56 -26.15
C LEU A 363 -5.01 -14.55 -26.14
N PRO A 364 -4.34 -14.48 -27.30
CA PRO A 364 -2.88 -14.41 -27.40
C PRO A 364 -2.37 -13.00 -27.03
N CYS A 365 -2.60 -12.60 -25.78
CA CYS A 365 -2.20 -11.34 -25.20
C CYS A 365 -1.14 -11.56 -24.11
N SER A 366 -0.17 -10.66 -24.00
CA SER A 366 0.89 -10.74 -22.98
C SER A 366 0.42 -10.22 -21.62
N LEU A 367 -0.61 -9.36 -21.59
CA LEU A 367 -1.17 -8.82 -20.35
C LEU A 367 -2.71 -8.85 -20.32
N VAL A 368 -3.25 -9.02 -19.11
CA VAL A 368 -4.65 -8.70 -18.79
C VAL A 368 -4.70 -7.61 -17.72
N ARG A 369 -5.80 -6.84 -17.65
CA ARG A 369 -5.93 -5.63 -16.83
C ARG A 369 -7.04 -5.76 -15.77
N PRO A 370 -6.90 -6.62 -14.74
CA PRO A 370 -7.91 -6.72 -13.69
C PRO A 370 -8.04 -5.41 -12.91
N GLY A 371 -9.24 -4.85 -12.93
CA GLY A 371 -9.69 -3.75 -12.07
C GLY A 371 -10.55 -4.30 -10.94
N LEU A 372 -11.87 -4.21 -11.05
CA LEU A 372 -12.81 -4.73 -10.04
C LEU A 372 -12.54 -6.17 -9.58
N ALA A 373 -12.15 -7.08 -10.48
CA ALA A 373 -11.88 -8.46 -10.12
C ALA A 373 -10.67 -8.60 -9.17
N LEU A 374 -9.70 -7.69 -9.24
CA LEU A 374 -8.60 -7.62 -8.29
C LEU A 374 -9.11 -7.35 -6.86
N TYR A 375 -10.13 -6.50 -6.75
CA TYR A 375 -10.73 -6.06 -5.49
C TYR A 375 -11.88 -6.95 -5.00
N GLY A 376 -12.13 -8.06 -5.69
CA GLY A 376 -13.09 -9.06 -5.25
C GLY A 376 -14.54 -8.77 -5.61
N VAL A 377 -14.77 -7.97 -6.65
CA VAL A 377 -16.11 -7.58 -7.11
C VAL A 377 -16.40 -8.21 -8.46
N GLY A 378 -17.60 -8.78 -8.60
CA GLY A 378 -18.10 -9.39 -9.83
C GLY A 378 -18.15 -10.91 -9.74
N SER A 379 -17.31 -11.57 -10.53
CA SER A 379 -17.40 -13.00 -10.81
C SER A 379 -17.17 -13.93 -9.61
N SER A 380 -17.66 -15.16 -9.73
CA SER A 380 -17.58 -16.19 -8.69
C SER A 380 -16.13 -16.59 -8.33
N GLY A 381 -15.94 -16.92 -7.05
CA GLY A 381 -14.67 -17.39 -6.50
C GLY A 381 -13.71 -16.29 -6.06
N LEU A 382 -14.08 -15.01 -6.21
CA LEU A 382 -13.34 -13.87 -5.67
C LEU A 382 -13.81 -13.50 -4.26
N ARG A 383 -12.93 -12.86 -3.48
CA ARG A 383 -13.20 -12.42 -2.11
C ARG A 383 -13.16 -10.90 -2.02
N PRO A 384 -14.23 -10.23 -1.53
CA PRO A 384 -14.23 -8.78 -1.35
C PRO A 384 -13.05 -8.30 -0.51
N VAL A 385 -12.30 -7.34 -1.02
CA VAL A 385 -11.10 -6.81 -0.34
C VAL A 385 -11.44 -5.71 0.66
N LEU A 386 -12.53 -4.97 0.45
CA LEU A 386 -12.91 -3.82 1.27
C LEU A 386 -14.13 -4.10 2.14
N THR A 387 -14.02 -3.72 3.42
CA THR A 387 -15.17 -3.60 4.33
C THR A 387 -15.26 -2.15 4.84
N LEU A 388 -16.34 -1.44 4.48
CA LEU A 388 -16.60 -0.08 4.95
C LEU A 388 -17.36 -0.13 6.28
N LYS A 389 -16.82 0.54 7.29
CA LYS A 389 -17.38 0.59 8.64
C LYS A 389 -17.49 2.01 9.16
N CYS A 390 -18.40 2.20 10.10
CA CYS A 390 -18.44 3.39 10.94
C CYS A 390 -18.90 3.08 12.37
N ARG A 391 -18.84 4.10 13.24
CA ARG A 391 -19.38 4.03 14.59
C ARG A 391 -20.79 4.60 14.64
N VAL A 392 -21.63 3.99 15.47
CA VAL A 392 -22.86 4.63 15.95
C VAL A 392 -22.46 5.80 16.85
N ALA A 393 -22.77 7.02 16.44
CA ALA A 393 -22.48 8.24 17.18
C ALA A 393 -23.46 8.44 18.34
N ALA A 394 -24.75 8.22 18.09
CA ALA A 394 -25.83 8.42 19.06
C ALA A 394 -27.01 7.47 18.80
N ILE A 395 -27.84 7.30 19.82
CA ILE A 395 -29.15 6.63 19.73
C ILE A 395 -30.20 7.63 20.20
N HIS A 396 -31.24 7.85 19.41
CA HIS A 396 -32.41 8.64 19.78
C HIS A 396 -33.64 7.74 19.86
N VAL A 397 -34.55 8.04 20.80
CA VAL A 397 -35.85 7.39 20.89
C VAL A 397 -36.89 8.40 20.41
N LEU A 398 -37.68 7.99 19.43
CA LEU A 398 -38.75 8.78 18.83
C LEU A 398 -40.11 8.21 19.24
N ALA A 399 -41.03 9.09 19.60
CA ALA A 399 -42.43 8.76 19.77
C ALA A 399 -43.13 8.61 18.41
N PRO A 400 -44.26 7.88 18.33
CA PRO A 400 -45.09 7.90 17.13
C PRO A 400 -45.46 9.34 16.73
N GLY A 401 -45.29 9.69 15.45
CA GLY A 401 -45.51 11.03 14.91
C GLY A 401 -44.26 11.91 14.83
N ASP A 402 -43.19 11.60 15.58
CA ASP A 402 -41.92 12.31 15.47
C ASP A 402 -41.28 12.10 14.10
N THR A 403 -40.59 13.13 13.60
CA THR A 403 -39.91 13.09 12.30
C THR A 403 -38.40 13.23 12.45
N ALA A 404 -37.62 12.70 11.51
CA ALA A 404 -36.16 12.81 11.55
C ALA A 404 -35.53 13.18 10.21
N GLY A 405 -34.37 13.84 10.29
CA GLY A 405 -33.53 14.20 9.15
C GLY A 405 -34.09 15.33 8.27
N TYR A 406 -33.32 15.70 7.25
CA TYR A 406 -33.69 16.79 6.35
C TYR A 406 -34.97 16.50 5.57
N GLY A 407 -35.80 17.53 5.43
CA GLY A 407 -37.08 17.46 4.74
C GLY A 407 -38.13 16.61 5.44
N ARG A 408 -37.88 16.12 6.67
CA ARG A 408 -38.82 15.32 7.46
C ARG A 408 -39.37 14.12 6.67
N THR A 409 -38.50 13.51 5.85
CA THR A 409 -38.87 12.40 4.96
C THR A 409 -39.10 11.08 5.68
N PHE A 410 -38.72 11.00 6.96
CA PHE A 410 -39.05 9.89 7.84
C PHE A 410 -39.95 10.39 8.98
N THR A 411 -41.03 9.66 9.23
CA THR A 411 -41.94 9.83 10.36
C THR A 411 -42.05 8.48 11.08
N ALA A 412 -41.83 8.47 12.39
CA ALA A 412 -41.95 7.27 13.20
C ALA A 412 -43.43 6.86 13.32
N SER A 413 -43.78 5.66 12.85
CA SER A 413 -45.14 5.11 13.00
C SER A 413 -45.37 4.37 14.32
N ARG A 414 -44.28 4.07 15.03
CA ARG A 414 -44.25 3.38 16.34
C ARG A 414 -43.10 3.93 17.17
N PRO A 415 -43.02 3.63 18.49
CA PRO A 415 -41.80 3.92 19.25
C PRO A 415 -40.59 3.38 18.50
N THR A 416 -39.66 4.28 18.13
CA THR A 416 -38.57 3.98 17.20
C THR A 416 -37.24 4.36 17.82
N ARG A 417 -36.26 3.45 17.77
CA ARG A 417 -34.87 3.76 18.14
C ARG A 417 -34.09 4.06 16.87
N LEU A 418 -33.60 5.30 16.73
CA LEU A 418 -32.77 5.72 15.62
C LEU A 418 -31.30 5.77 16.00
N ALA A 419 -30.46 5.04 15.25
CA ALA A 419 -29.02 5.18 15.31
C ALA A 419 -28.53 6.25 14.35
N VAL A 420 -27.68 7.14 14.85
CA VAL A 420 -26.92 8.10 14.03
C VAL A 420 -25.58 7.47 13.69
N LEU A 421 -25.37 7.13 12.44
CA LEU A 421 -24.11 6.62 11.92
C LEU A 421 -23.19 7.77 11.53
N SER A 422 -21.91 7.66 11.87
CA SER A 422 -20.92 8.71 11.66
C SER A 422 -20.32 8.71 10.25
N ILE A 423 -21.18 8.67 9.22
CA ILE A 423 -20.80 8.68 7.81
C ILE A 423 -21.89 9.35 6.97
N GLY A 424 -21.49 10.09 5.94
CA GLY A 424 -22.42 10.71 5.00
C GLY A 424 -21.85 10.85 3.59
N TYR A 425 -22.52 11.63 2.75
CA TYR A 425 -22.16 11.72 1.33
C TYR A 425 -20.82 12.40 1.05
N ALA A 426 -20.31 13.25 1.95
CA ALA A 426 -18.96 13.81 1.80
C ALA A 426 -17.85 12.78 2.13
N ASP A 427 -18.20 11.63 2.69
CA ASP A 427 -17.31 10.46 2.81
C ASP A 427 -17.41 9.52 1.60
N GLY A 428 -18.26 9.84 0.62
CA GLY A 428 -18.54 8.99 -0.53
C GLY A 428 -19.71 8.02 -0.34
N PHE A 429 -20.43 8.08 0.78
CA PHE A 429 -21.60 7.22 1.00
C PHE A 429 -22.82 7.77 0.23
N PRO A 430 -23.38 7.05 -0.77
CA PRO A 430 -24.33 7.66 -1.70
C PRO A 430 -25.59 8.23 -1.04
N ARG A 431 -25.94 9.47 -1.40
CA ARG A 431 -27.15 10.12 -0.89
C ARG A 431 -28.43 9.37 -1.26
N ALA A 432 -28.40 8.67 -2.40
CA ALA A 432 -29.50 7.86 -2.93
C ALA A 432 -29.89 6.67 -2.01
N LEU A 433 -29.02 6.26 -1.08
CA LEU A 433 -29.32 5.18 -0.13
C LEU A 433 -30.33 5.59 0.95
N GLY A 434 -30.68 6.87 1.07
CA GLY A 434 -31.70 7.34 2.01
C GLY A 434 -33.05 6.68 1.76
N GLY A 435 -33.53 5.88 2.72
CA GLY A 435 -34.79 5.12 2.60
C GLY A 435 -34.71 3.85 1.75
N ARG A 436 -33.53 3.50 1.22
CA ARG A 436 -33.33 2.35 0.30
C ARG A 436 -32.22 1.40 0.73
N GLY A 437 -31.23 1.89 1.46
CA GLY A 437 -30.07 1.11 1.88
C GLY A 437 -30.22 0.52 3.29
N HIS A 438 -29.23 -0.27 3.67
CA HIS A 438 -29.14 -0.92 4.98
C HIS A 438 -27.72 -0.81 5.54
N ALA A 439 -27.60 -0.90 6.86
CA ALA A 439 -26.35 -1.10 7.57
C ALA A 439 -26.46 -2.38 8.44
N LEU A 440 -25.36 -3.06 8.70
CA LEU A 440 -25.33 -4.15 9.68
C LEU A 440 -24.79 -3.65 11.01
N ILE A 441 -25.61 -3.69 12.06
CA ILE A 441 -25.26 -3.26 13.41
C ILE A 441 -25.46 -4.45 14.35
N ALA A 442 -24.42 -4.83 15.09
CA ALA A 442 -24.41 -6.05 15.90
C ALA A 442 -24.83 -7.31 15.09
N GLY A 443 -24.40 -7.39 13.82
CA GLY A 443 -24.72 -8.49 12.91
C GLY A 443 -26.14 -8.50 12.35
N LYS A 444 -26.99 -7.52 12.70
CA LYS A 444 -28.38 -7.43 12.24
C LYS A 444 -28.57 -6.28 11.26
N SER A 445 -29.43 -6.48 10.27
CA SER A 445 -29.77 -5.45 9.27
C SER A 445 -30.61 -4.33 9.89
N ALA A 446 -30.16 -3.10 9.71
CA ALA A 446 -30.82 -1.87 10.13
C ALA A 446 -31.10 -1.02 8.87
N PRO A 447 -32.36 -0.78 8.50
CA PRO A 447 -32.69 0.02 7.33
C PRO A 447 -32.27 1.49 7.54
N ILE A 448 -31.74 2.10 6.48
CA ILE A 448 -31.44 3.53 6.44
C ILE A 448 -32.75 4.28 6.27
N VAL A 449 -33.00 5.25 7.14
CA VAL A 449 -34.23 6.04 7.13
C VAL A 449 -33.95 7.52 6.87
N GLY A 450 -34.90 8.18 6.22
CA GLY A 450 -34.76 9.57 5.83
C GLY A 450 -33.62 9.79 4.83
N ARG A 451 -33.16 11.04 4.71
CA ARG A 451 -32.07 11.41 3.80
C ARG A 451 -30.71 11.19 4.46
N VAL A 452 -29.75 10.68 3.68
CA VAL A 452 -28.32 10.71 4.05
C VAL A 452 -27.83 12.17 4.06
N CYS A 453 -27.21 12.58 5.17
CA CYS A 453 -26.64 13.92 5.36
C CYS A 453 -25.17 13.96 4.91
N MET A 454 -24.54 15.15 5.00
CA MET A 454 -23.14 15.33 4.58
C MET A 454 -22.18 14.41 5.33
N ASP A 455 -22.38 14.26 6.64
CA ASP A 455 -21.44 13.57 7.53
C ASP A 455 -22.08 12.47 8.38
N GLN A 456 -23.40 12.29 8.28
CA GLN A 456 -24.19 11.39 9.12
C GLN A 456 -25.34 10.71 8.35
N THR A 457 -25.72 9.52 8.81
CA THR A 457 -26.80 8.71 8.24
C THR A 457 -27.66 8.16 9.38
N LEU A 458 -28.99 8.11 9.21
CA LEU A 458 -29.90 7.58 10.21
C LEU A 458 -30.31 6.14 9.87
N CYS A 459 -30.38 5.27 10.87
CA CYS A 459 -30.87 3.90 10.72
C CYS A 459 -31.90 3.55 11.81
N ASP A 460 -32.97 2.84 11.44
CA ASP A 460 -33.89 2.27 12.43
C ASP A 460 -33.26 1.02 13.07
N VAL A 461 -32.99 1.09 14.36
CA VAL A 461 -32.41 0.01 15.18
C VAL A 461 -33.38 -0.47 16.25
N THR A 462 -34.68 -0.26 16.07
CA THR A 462 -35.68 -0.66 17.07
C THR A 462 -35.66 -2.16 17.33
N ALA A 463 -35.50 -2.97 16.28
CA ALA A 463 -35.37 -4.43 16.39
C ALA A 463 -33.98 -4.91 16.84
N ILE A 464 -33.07 -3.99 17.19
CA ILE A 464 -31.68 -4.29 17.55
C ILE A 464 -31.37 -3.67 18.93
N PRO A 465 -31.82 -4.30 20.04
CA PRO A 465 -31.54 -3.79 21.39
C PRO A 465 -30.05 -3.59 21.69
N ALA A 466 -29.20 -4.44 21.11
CA ALA A 466 -27.74 -4.39 21.23
C ALA A 466 -27.09 -3.17 20.53
N ALA A 467 -27.84 -2.43 19.70
CA ALA A 467 -27.32 -1.22 19.08
C ALA A 467 -27.20 -0.09 20.13
N VAL A 468 -25.95 0.27 20.45
CA VAL A 468 -25.59 1.33 21.40
C VAL A 468 -24.52 2.26 20.79
N PRO A 469 -24.30 3.47 21.33
CA PRO A 469 -23.20 4.32 20.88
C PRO A 469 -21.85 3.59 20.91
N ARG A 470 -21.02 3.87 19.91
CA ARG A 470 -19.72 3.24 19.62
C ARG A 470 -19.78 1.81 19.06
N CYS A 471 -20.96 1.22 18.89
CA CYS A 471 -21.09 -0.01 18.09
C CYS A 471 -20.54 0.20 16.68
N GLU A 472 -19.97 -0.87 16.14
CA GLU A 472 -19.60 -0.96 14.74
C GLU A 472 -20.85 -1.16 13.87
N ALA A 473 -20.94 -0.37 12.81
CA ALA A 473 -21.88 -0.54 11.72
C ALA A 473 -21.10 -0.86 10.44
N VAL A 474 -21.42 -1.98 9.80
CA VAL A 474 -20.89 -2.35 8.48
C VAL A 474 -21.83 -1.81 7.41
N LEU A 475 -21.27 -1.15 6.41
CA LEU A 475 -22.00 -0.49 5.32
C LEU A 475 -21.73 -1.14 3.96
N ILE A 476 -20.52 -1.70 3.81
CA ILE A 476 -20.09 -2.51 2.66
C ILE A 476 -19.21 -3.61 3.25
N GLY A 477 -19.39 -4.86 2.82
CA GLY A 477 -18.58 -6.00 3.25
C GLY A 477 -19.40 -7.27 3.38
N SER A 478 -18.96 -8.21 4.23
CA SER A 478 -19.70 -9.46 4.45
C SER A 478 -21.14 -9.19 4.90
N GLY A 479 -22.12 -9.69 4.14
CA GLY A 479 -23.56 -9.48 4.35
C GLY A 479 -24.13 -8.21 3.70
N LEU A 480 -23.30 -7.31 3.17
CA LEU A 480 -23.69 -6.15 2.36
C LEU A 480 -22.69 -5.98 1.21
N ASP A 481 -22.83 -6.81 0.19
CA ASP A 481 -21.92 -6.79 -0.95
C ASP A 481 -21.94 -5.45 -1.70
N ALA A 482 -20.80 -5.03 -2.23
CA ALA A 482 -20.65 -3.77 -2.95
C ALA A 482 -21.58 -3.68 -4.17
N ALA A 483 -21.86 -4.79 -4.85
CA ALA A 483 -22.82 -4.83 -5.95
C ALA A 483 -24.26 -4.58 -5.48
N ALA A 484 -24.67 -5.19 -4.38
CA ALA A 484 -26.00 -4.97 -3.81
C ALA A 484 -26.17 -3.51 -3.32
N VAL A 485 -25.16 -2.97 -2.64
CA VAL A 485 -25.18 -1.57 -2.18
C VAL A 485 -25.18 -0.59 -3.36
N ALA A 486 -24.40 -0.86 -4.41
CA ALA A 486 -24.40 -0.05 -5.62
C ALA A 486 -25.76 -0.08 -6.33
N GLY A 487 -26.39 -1.25 -6.45
CA GLY A 487 -27.73 -1.40 -7.01
C GLY A 487 -28.79 -0.62 -6.25
N ALA A 488 -28.76 -0.67 -4.90
CA ALA A 488 -29.67 0.14 -4.06
C ALA A 488 -29.44 1.65 -4.22
N ALA A 489 -28.23 2.06 -4.62
CA ALA A 489 -27.87 3.44 -4.92
C ALA A 489 -28.02 3.80 -6.42
N GLU A 490 -28.60 2.91 -7.24
CA GLU A 490 -28.78 3.09 -8.70
C GLU A 490 -27.46 3.39 -9.44
N THR A 491 -26.39 2.69 -9.06
CA THR A 491 -25.06 2.82 -9.66
C THR A 491 -24.34 1.46 -9.76
N ILE A 492 -23.07 1.48 -10.15
CA ILE A 492 -22.17 0.34 -10.28
C ILE A 492 -21.09 0.34 -9.18
N PRO A 493 -20.52 -0.82 -8.82
CA PRO A 493 -19.48 -0.92 -7.80
C PRO A 493 -18.25 -0.05 -8.08
N ASN A 494 -17.89 0.17 -9.35
CA ASN A 494 -16.78 1.03 -9.73
C ASN A 494 -16.95 2.44 -9.13
N GLU A 495 -18.14 3.01 -9.29
CA GLU A 495 -18.45 4.34 -8.77
C GLU A 495 -18.50 4.32 -7.24
N LEU A 496 -19.24 3.38 -6.65
CA LEU A 496 -19.40 3.27 -5.20
C LEU A 496 -18.04 3.23 -4.47
N LEU A 497 -17.12 2.37 -4.94
CA LEU A 497 -15.84 2.16 -4.27
C LEU A 497 -14.84 3.28 -4.55
N SER A 498 -14.75 3.75 -5.81
CA SER A 498 -13.80 4.80 -6.18
C SER A 498 -14.14 6.17 -5.60
N ARG A 499 -15.42 6.40 -5.23
CA ARG A 499 -15.88 7.66 -4.62
C ARG A 499 -15.68 7.74 -3.12
N LEU A 500 -15.17 6.70 -2.46
CA LEU A 500 -14.87 6.74 -1.03
C LEU A 500 -13.89 7.88 -0.73
N GLY A 501 -14.38 8.87 0.00
CA GLY A 501 -13.70 10.15 0.20
C GLY A 501 -12.40 10.02 1.00
N VAL A 502 -11.54 11.04 0.89
CA VAL A 502 -10.24 11.08 1.58
C VAL A 502 -10.34 11.08 3.11
N ARG A 503 -11.50 11.42 3.67
CA ARG A 503 -11.77 11.39 5.12
C ARG A 503 -11.96 9.96 5.66
N VAL A 504 -12.27 8.99 4.79
CA VAL A 504 -12.37 7.58 5.17
C VAL A 504 -10.96 7.02 5.33
N GLN A 505 -10.57 6.69 6.56
CA GLN A 505 -9.26 6.09 6.81
C GLN A 505 -9.21 4.67 6.21
N ARG A 506 -8.15 4.35 5.46
CA ARG A 506 -7.90 2.97 5.01
C ARG A 506 -7.02 2.26 6.04
N VAL A 507 -7.46 1.08 6.48
CA VAL A 507 -6.76 0.23 7.44
C VAL A 507 -6.44 -1.09 6.75
N HIS A 508 -5.19 -1.24 6.29
CA HIS A 508 -4.72 -2.45 5.62
C HIS A 508 -4.38 -3.53 6.64
N ARG A 509 -5.04 -4.68 6.55
CA ARG A 509 -4.78 -5.87 7.37
C ARG A 509 -3.87 -6.80 6.57
N MET A 510 -2.66 -7.03 7.11
CA MET A 510 -1.69 -7.94 6.49
C MET A 510 -2.17 -9.40 6.63
N PRO A 511 -1.81 -10.28 5.69
CA PRO A 511 -2.08 -11.70 5.82
C PRO A 511 -1.40 -12.27 7.08
N SER A 512 -2.15 -13.04 7.86
CA SER A 512 -1.64 -13.77 9.03
C SER A 512 -0.65 -14.85 8.64
#